data_AF-A0A957C4Q9-F1
#
_entry.id   AF-A0A957C4Q9-F1
#
_cell.length_a   1.000
_cell.length_b   1.000
_cell.length_c   1.000
_cell.angle_alpha   90.00
_cell.angle_beta   90.00
_cell.angle_gamma   90.00
#
_symmetry.space_group_name_H-M   'P 1'
#
loop_
_entity.id
_entity.type
_entity.pdbx_description
1 polymer ?
#
loop_
_entity_poly.entity_id
_entity_poly.type
_entity_poly.pdbx_seq_one_letter_code
_entity_poly.pdbx_strand_id
1 'polypeptide(L)'
;VDGGKYFLPTSYYWWGIYYRPSIFEEVGIEAPIETWDDLLGACDALSEAGYAPFTIGTKFRWTAAAWFDYINMRLNGPQFHLDLMLLKESYTDERVRNVFTYWEQLFDHNCFIEDPAAYSWQEALDFMVQGDAAMYLMGAFILDSYPDDLEDDLDFFRFPIIDPDMPIGEDAPTDGYFIPVAAGNIEGGLDYLTFLGSKEVQQIEFDENGNLPTRTDVDISGADEATQKGIDLIQTADMVVQFYDRDSTPEMADAGMNAMMEFWDDPSIIDDLLVELEADRVRLAEAQAAED
;
A
#
# COMPACT_ATOMS: atom_id res chain seq x y z
N VAL A 1 -11.01 -10.33 18.76
CA VAL A 1 -11.14 -11.74 19.21
C VAL A 1 -11.84 -11.85 20.58
N ASP A 2 -11.79 -10.84 21.46
CA ASP A 2 -12.44 -10.87 22.80
C ASP A 2 -13.55 -9.81 23.03
N GLY A 3 -13.79 -8.91 22.06
CA GLY A 3 -14.76 -7.81 22.18
C GLY A 3 -14.25 -6.58 22.95
N GLY A 4 -12.98 -6.55 23.34
CA GLY A 4 -12.34 -5.39 23.95
C GLY A 4 -12.09 -4.25 22.95
N LYS A 5 -12.02 -3.02 23.46
CA LYS A 5 -11.65 -1.82 22.69
C LYS A 5 -10.23 -1.41 23.08
N TYR A 6 -9.28 -1.63 22.18
CA TYR A 6 -7.84 -1.42 22.43
C TYR A 6 -7.22 -0.28 21.63
N PHE A 7 -7.94 0.18 20.61
CA PHE A 7 -7.47 1.13 19.63
C PHE A 7 -8.54 2.21 19.44
N LEU A 8 -8.11 3.47 19.46
CA LEU A 8 -8.89 4.60 18.99
C LEU A 8 -8.47 4.89 17.55
N PRO A 9 -9.23 4.46 16.55
CA PRO A 9 -8.99 4.87 15.17
C PRO A 9 -9.24 6.38 15.06
N THR A 10 -8.39 7.07 14.29
CA THR A 10 -8.53 8.51 14.03
C THR A 10 -8.66 8.77 12.54
N SER A 11 -7.73 8.26 11.75
CA SER A 11 -7.65 8.53 10.33
C SER A 11 -7.45 7.27 9.51
N TYR A 12 -7.75 7.35 8.23
CA TYR A 12 -7.32 6.38 7.23
C TYR A 12 -6.98 7.11 5.92
N TYR A 13 -6.23 6.47 5.06
CA TYR A 13 -5.80 7.03 3.78
C TYR A 13 -5.90 5.98 2.68
N TRP A 14 -5.87 6.41 1.41
CA TRP A 14 -5.85 5.49 0.27
C TRP A 14 -4.40 5.23 -0.17
N TRP A 15 -4.23 4.13 -0.88
CA TRP A 15 -3.08 3.90 -1.74
C TRP A 15 -3.45 4.10 -3.21
N GLY A 16 -2.47 4.45 -4.03
CA GLY A 16 -2.65 4.65 -5.46
C GLY A 16 -1.32 4.73 -6.20
N ILE A 17 -1.40 4.67 -7.52
CA ILE A 17 -0.27 4.99 -8.39
C ILE A 17 -0.31 6.48 -8.67
N TYR A 18 0.59 7.21 -8.03
CA TYR A 18 0.85 8.62 -8.30
C TYR A 18 1.67 8.73 -9.58
N TYR A 19 1.40 9.74 -10.40
CA TYR A 19 2.09 9.97 -11.66
C TYR A 19 2.28 11.45 -11.95
N ARG A 20 3.20 11.76 -12.87
CA ARG A 20 3.46 13.10 -13.42
C ARG A 20 2.65 13.30 -14.71
N PRO A 21 1.54 14.07 -14.73
CA PRO A 21 0.74 14.31 -15.93
C PRO A 21 1.56 14.88 -17.09
N SER A 22 2.51 15.78 -16.82
CA SER A 22 3.37 16.35 -17.85
C SER A 22 4.24 15.32 -18.57
N ILE A 23 4.78 14.34 -17.85
CA ILE A 23 5.57 13.24 -18.43
C ILE A 23 4.67 12.32 -19.25
N PHE A 24 3.47 12.03 -18.77
CA PHE A 24 2.47 11.25 -19.51
C PHE A 24 2.08 11.96 -20.82
N GLU A 25 1.82 13.27 -20.79
CA GLU A 25 1.51 14.06 -21.98
C GLU A 25 2.68 14.07 -22.99
N GLU A 26 3.93 14.21 -22.51
CA GLU A 26 5.12 14.20 -23.35
C GLU A 26 5.30 12.88 -24.10
N VAL A 27 5.07 11.75 -23.43
CA VAL A 27 5.24 10.40 -23.97
C VAL A 27 3.97 9.89 -24.68
N GLY A 28 2.84 10.58 -24.53
CA GLY A 28 1.57 10.24 -25.16
C GLY A 28 0.82 9.10 -24.47
N ILE A 29 0.98 8.97 -23.14
CA ILE A 29 0.26 8.00 -22.31
C ILE A 29 -1.03 8.65 -21.80
N GLU A 30 -2.16 7.97 -21.99
CA GLU A 30 -3.45 8.43 -21.46
C GLU A 30 -3.64 7.92 -20.02
N ALA A 31 -4.03 8.82 -19.11
CA ALA A 31 -4.43 8.47 -17.75
C ALA A 31 -5.97 8.48 -17.60
N PRO A 32 -6.54 7.65 -16.71
CA PRO A 32 -5.87 6.65 -15.88
C PRO A 32 -5.48 5.39 -16.68
N ILE A 33 -4.41 4.72 -16.24
CA ILE A 33 -4.07 3.37 -16.74
C ILE A 33 -5.06 2.38 -16.11
N GLU A 34 -5.90 1.75 -16.94
CA GLU A 34 -7.01 0.92 -16.44
C GLU A 34 -6.64 -0.56 -16.29
N THR A 35 -5.73 -1.07 -17.12
CA THR A 35 -5.41 -2.51 -17.17
C THR A 35 -3.92 -2.80 -16.95
N TRP A 36 -3.62 -4.02 -16.54
CA TRP A 36 -2.25 -4.50 -16.37
C TRP A 36 -1.41 -4.40 -17.65
N ASP A 37 -1.99 -4.76 -18.80
CA ASP A 37 -1.30 -4.69 -20.08
C ASP A 37 -0.99 -3.24 -20.47
N ASP A 38 -1.90 -2.31 -20.19
CA ASP A 38 -1.66 -0.88 -20.39
C ASP A 38 -0.55 -0.36 -19.47
N LEU A 39 -0.43 -0.89 -18.24
CA LEU A 39 0.63 -0.54 -17.31
C LEU A 39 2.00 -0.97 -17.82
N LEU A 40 2.12 -2.22 -18.28
CA LEU A 40 3.37 -2.72 -18.88
C LEU A 40 3.74 -1.94 -20.15
N GLY A 41 2.74 -1.62 -20.99
CA GLY A 41 2.94 -0.77 -22.16
C GLY A 41 3.39 0.65 -21.82
N ALA A 42 2.88 1.22 -20.72
CA ALA A 42 3.35 2.50 -20.20
C ALA A 42 4.79 2.40 -19.68
N CYS A 43 5.18 1.31 -19.00
CA CYS A 43 6.58 1.08 -18.60
C CYS A 43 7.53 1.06 -19.79
N ASP A 44 7.16 0.36 -20.86
CA ASP A 44 7.96 0.31 -22.09
C ASP A 44 8.13 1.70 -22.70
N ALA A 45 7.03 2.44 -22.86
CA ALA A 45 7.04 3.77 -23.47
C ALA A 45 7.87 4.79 -22.65
N LEU A 46 7.74 4.75 -21.32
CA LEU A 46 8.51 5.62 -20.42
C LEU A 46 10.00 5.28 -20.45
N SER A 47 10.34 3.99 -20.42
CA SER A 47 11.72 3.53 -20.53
C SER A 47 12.34 3.92 -21.87
N GLU A 48 11.62 3.77 -22.99
CA GLU A 48 12.07 4.19 -24.33
C GLU A 48 12.30 5.70 -24.42
N ALA A 49 11.50 6.50 -23.71
CA ALA A 49 11.64 7.94 -23.62
C ALA A 49 12.77 8.39 -22.65
N GLY A 50 13.34 7.47 -21.88
CA GLY A 50 14.45 7.74 -20.95
C GLY A 50 14.03 8.11 -19.53
N TYR A 51 12.76 7.90 -19.17
CA TYR A 51 12.26 8.01 -17.80
C TYR A 51 12.30 6.65 -17.11
N ALA A 52 12.55 6.62 -15.81
CA ALA A 52 12.21 5.43 -15.02
C ALA A 52 10.68 5.36 -14.88
N PRO A 53 10.01 4.23 -15.22
CA PRO A 53 8.56 4.18 -15.13
C PRO A 53 8.06 4.36 -13.70
N PHE A 54 8.60 3.61 -12.75
CA PHE A 54 8.34 3.72 -11.32
C PHE A 54 9.60 4.06 -10.55
N THR A 55 9.52 5.09 -9.71
CA THR A 55 10.40 5.21 -8.56
C THR A 55 9.88 4.35 -7.41
N ILE A 56 10.80 3.80 -6.60
CA ILE A 56 10.49 3.09 -5.36
C ILE A 56 11.70 3.04 -4.44
N GLY A 57 11.51 3.35 -3.16
CA GLY A 57 12.56 3.21 -2.14
C GLY A 57 12.30 2.01 -1.25
N THR A 58 13.13 0.96 -1.34
CA THR A 58 12.95 -0.32 -0.62
C THR A 58 13.95 -0.53 0.52
N LYS A 59 14.73 0.51 0.89
CA LYS A 59 15.54 0.51 2.13
C LYS A 59 14.71 0.15 3.36
N PHE A 60 13.45 0.56 3.36
CA PHE A 60 12.43 0.03 4.24
C PHE A 60 11.53 -0.89 3.41
N ARG A 61 11.51 -2.18 3.75
CA ARG A 61 10.97 -3.27 2.92
C ARG A 61 9.48 -3.16 2.61
N TRP A 62 8.73 -2.46 3.45
CA TRP A 62 7.27 -2.38 3.36
C TRP A 62 6.78 -1.79 2.03
N THR A 63 7.53 -0.91 1.37
CA THR A 63 7.11 -0.36 0.06
C THR A 63 6.98 -1.44 -1.02
N ALA A 64 7.79 -2.50 -0.96
CA ALA A 64 7.64 -3.66 -1.84
C ALA A 64 6.37 -4.46 -1.52
N ALA A 65 5.94 -4.49 -0.26
CA ALA A 65 4.73 -5.21 0.14
C ALA A 65 3.45 -4.66 -0.50
N ALA A 66 3.41 -3.36 -0.81
CA ALA A 66 2.31 -2.77 -1.57
C ALA A 66 2.11 -3.44 -2.95
N TRP A 67 3.20 -3.78 -3.63
CA TRP A 67 3.13 -4.48 -4.92
C TRP A 67 2.59 -5.90 -4.74
N PHE A 68 3.02 -6.60 -3.69
CA PHE A 68 2.44 -7.90 -3.36
C PHE A 68 0.94 -7.82 -3.08
N ASP A 69 0.51 -6.88 -2.23
CA ASP A 69 -0.88 -6.70 -1.83
C ASP A 69 -1.76 -6.48 -3.05
N TYR A 70 -1.41 -5.49 -3.88
CA TYR A 70 -2.19 -5.15 -5.05
C TYR A 70 -2.21 -6.25 -6.11
N ILE A 71 -1.06 -6.84 -6.47
CA ILE A 71 -1.02 -7.93 -7.45
C ILE A 71 -1.83 -9.13 -6.95
N ASN A 72 -1.70 -9.49 -5.66
CA ASN A 72 -2.45 -10.59 -5.06
C ASN A 72 -3.96 -10.31 -5.03
N MET A 73 -4.38 -9.11 -4.63
CA MET A 73 -5.80 -8.73 -4.62
C MET A 73 -6.39 -8.70 -6.03
N ARG A 74 -5.64 -8.24 -7.04
CA ARG A 74 -6.10 -8.18 -8.44
C ARG A 74 -6.13 -9.54 -9.15
N LEU A 75 -5.38 -10.52 -8.67
CA LEU A 75 -5.37 -11.89 -9.22
C LEU A 75 -6.30 -12.85 -8.47
N ASN A 76 -6.35 -12.73 -7.15
CA ASN A 76 -6.93 -13.75 -6.28
C ASN A 76 -8.08 -13.22 -5.42
N GLY A 77 -8.33 -11.91 -5.46
CA GLY A 77 -9.37 -11.22 -4.69
C GLY A 77 -8.95 -10.87 -3.26
N PRO A 78 -9.57 -9.82 -2.66
CA PRO A 78 -9.21 -9.31 -1.34
C PRO A 78 -9.48 -10.30 -0.19
N GLN A 79 -10.47 -11.18 -0.33
CA GLN A 79 -10.74 -12.20 0.69
C GLN A 79 -9.64 -13.25 0.77
N PHE A 80 -9.12 -13.72 -0.38
CA PHE A 80 -7.99 -14.64 -0.40
C PHE A 80 -6.73 -13.97 0.17
N HIS A 81 -6.47 -12.72 -0.22
CA HIS A 81 -5.38 -11.93 0.33
C HIS A 81 -5.44 -11.90 1.86
N LEU A 82 -6.59 -11.53 2.43
CA LEU A 82 -6.77 -11.49 3.89
C LEU A 82 -6.63 -12.88 4.53
N ASP A 83 -7.16 -13.94 3.92
CA ASP A 83 -7.04 -15.29 4.46
C ASP A 83 -5.59 -15.80 4.43
N LEU A 84 -4.77 -15.38 3.47
CA LEU A 84 -3.31 -15.61 3.49
C LEU A 84 -2.64 -14.87 4.65
N MET A 85 -2.96 -13.58 4.87
CA MET A 85 -2.40 -12.79 5.97
C MET A 85 -2.78 -13.36 7.34
N LEU A 86 -3.99 -13.93 7.44
CA LEU A 86 -4.51 -14.62 8.62
C LEU A 86 -4.06 -16.08 8.74
N LEU A 87 -3.03 -16.48 8.00
CA LEU A 87 -2.41 -17.81 8.04
C LEU A 87 -3.34 -18.98 7.64
N LYS A 88 -4.44 -18.72 6.91
CA LYS A 88 -5.41 -19.76 6.52
C LYS A 88 -5.13 -20.35 5.13
N GLU A 89 -4.43 -19.62 4.28
CA GLU A 89 -4.03 -20.06 2.93
C GLU A 89 -2.53 -20.36 2.91
N SER A 90 -2.11 -21.29 2.04
CA SER A 90 -0.71 -21.73 1.95
C SER A 90 0.13 -20.79 1.10
N TYR A 91 1.37 -20.53 1.50
CA TYR A 91 2.33 -19.80 0.64
C TYR A 91 2.79 -20.65 -0.56
N THR A 92 2.65 -21.98 -0.50
CA THR A 92 2.95 -22.89 -1.63
C THR A 92 1.74 -23.10 -2.55
N ASP A 93 0.64 -22.37 -2.36
CA ASP A 93 -0.49 -22.36 -3.28
C ASP A 93 -0.08 -21.72 -4.63
N GLU A 94 -0.52 -22.32 -5.75
CA GLU A 94 -0.21 -21.84 -7.10
C GLU A 94 -0.67 -20.38 -7.31
N ARG A 95 -1.75 -19.97 -6.65
CA ARG A 95 -2.24 -18.58 -6.65
C ARG A 95 -1.22 -17.60 -6.09
N VAL A 96 -0.49 -17.97 -5.04
CA VAL A 96 0.57 -17.14 -4.45
C VAL A 96 1.78 -17.09 -5.38
N ARG A 97 2.19 -18.23 -5.95
CA ARG A 97 3.29 -18.25 -6.94
C ARG A 97 2.98 -17.37 -8.16
N ASN A 98 1.72 -17.32 -8.59
CA ASN A 98 1.31 -16.51 -9.73
C ASN A 98 1.43 -15.00 -9.46
N VAL A 99 1.31 -14.54 -8.20
CA VAL A 99 1.58 -13.14 -7.83
C VAL A 99 3.00 -12.75 -8.22
N PHE A 100 3.98 -13.60 -7.89
CA PHE A 100 5.38 -13.36 -8.24
C PHE A 100 5.64 -13.50 -9.74
N THR A 101 4.89 -14.36 -10.45
CA THR A 101 4.95 -14.42 -11.93
C THR A 101 4.53 -13.09 -12.58
N TYR A 102 3.51 -12.42 -12.03
CA TYR A 102 3.10 -11.11 -12.51
C TYR A 102 4.10 -10.03 -12.11
N TRP A 103 4.67 -10.12 -10.91
CA TRP A 103 5.72 -9.20 -10.48
C TRP A 103 6.98 -9.31 -11.37
N GLU A 104 7.38 -10.52 -11.77
CA GLU A 104 8.48 -10.76 -12.72
C GLU A 104 8.28 -9.97 -14.04
N GLN A 105 7.05 -9.82 -14.54
CA GLN A 105 6.77 -9.03 -15.75
C GLN A 105 7.18 -7.56 -15.59
N LEU A 106 7.04 -6.99 -14.39
CA LEU A 106 7.48 -5.61 -14.14
C LEU A 106 9.01 -5.48 -14.30
N PHE A 107 9.77 -6.51 -13.93
CA PHE A 107 11.23 -6.53 -14.14
C PHE A 107 11.56 -6.70 -15.62
N ASP A 108 10.86 -7.58 -16.33
CA ASP A 108 11.04 -7.80 -17.78
C ASP A 108 10.76 -6.53 -18.60
N HIS A 109 9.80 -5.71 -18.15
CA HIS A 109 9.42 -4.43 -18.74
C HIS A 109 10.20 -3.22 -18.16
N ASN A 110 11.25 -3.47 -17.38
CA ASN A 110 12.11 -2.44 -16.79
C ASN A 110 11.31 -1.34 -16.05
N CYS A 111 10.26 -1.73 -15.33
CA CYS A 111 9.33 -0.79 -14.71
C CYS A 111 9.93 0.01 -13.56
N PHE A 112 11.07 -0.36 -12.99
CA PHE A 112 11.60 0.25 -11.76
C PHE A 112 12.92 0.99 -11.97
N ILE A 113 13.20 1.98 -11.12
CA ILE A 113 14.55 2.53 -10.96
C ILE A 113 15.56 1.44 -10.59
N GLU A 114 16.83 1.69 -10.91
CA GLU A 114 17.95 0.85 -10.48
C GLU A 114 18.22 0.99 -8.97
N ASP A 115 18.68 -0.10 -8.34
CA ASP A 115 19.09 -0.16 -6.93
C ASP A 115 18.09 0.46 -5.91
N PRO A 116 16.79 0.10 -5.94
CA PRO A 116 15.78 0.71 -5.08
C PRO A 116 16.07 0.55 -3.57
N ALA A 117 16.83 -0.49 -3.19
CA ALA A 117 17.25 -0.74 -1.81
C ALA A 117 18.18 0.34 -1.24
N ALA A 118 18.77 1.20 -2.08
CA ALA A 118 19.62 2.29 -1.66
C ALA A 118 18.84 3.46 -1.03
N TYR A 119 17.54 3.56 -1.32
CA TYR A 119 16.72 4.74 -1.00
C TYR A 119 15.60 4.41 -0.02
N SER A 120 15.36 5.28 0.96
CA SER A 120 14.06 5.34 1.62
C SER A 120 12.98 5.78 0.64
N TRP A 121 11.71 5.58 1.00
CA TRP A 121 10.62 6.00 0.11
C TRP A 121 10.64 7.51 -0.16
N GLN A 122 11.04 8.32 0.82
CA GLN A 122 11.23 9.78 0.67
C GLN A 122 12.43 10.11 -0.21
N GLU A 123 13.56 9.42 -0.02
CA GLU A 123 14.74 9.61 -0.88
C GLU A 123 14.42 9.23 -2.34
N ALA A 124 13.55 8.23 -2.56
CA ALA A 124 13.11 7.83 -3.89
C ALA A 124 12.08 8.80 -4.51
N LEU A 125 11.33 9.56 -3.70
CA LEU A 125 10.39 10.58 -4.20
C LEU A 125 11.14 11.66 -5.00
N ASP A 126 12.40 11.94 -4.66
CA ASP A 126 13.24 12.91 -5.37
C ASP A 126 13.36 12.61 -6.87
N PHE A 127 13.38 11.35 -7.29
CA PHE A 127 13.41 10.99 -8.73
C PHE A 127 12.13 11.43 -9.45
N MET A 128 10.98 11.28 -8.80
CA MET A 128 9.72 11.77 -9.36
C MET A 128 9.71 13.30 -9.39
N VAL A 129 10.11 13.96 -8.30
CA VAL A 129 10.15 15.44 -8.20
C VAL A 129 11.07 16.05 -9.27
N GLN A 130 12.24 15.46 -9.49
CA GLN A 130 13.22 15.91 -10.48
C GLN A 130 12.81 15.60 -11.93
N GLY A 131 11.76 14.80 -12.13
CA GLY A 131 11.30 14.38 -13.46
C GLY A 131 12.12 13.25 -14.07
N ASP A 132 12.90 12.53 -13.25
CA ASP A 132 13.66 11.34 -13.66
C ASP A 132 12.77 10.07 -13.65
N ALA A 133 11.71 10.06 -12.84
CA ALA A 133 10.73 8.99 -12.76
C ALA A 133 9.29 9.48 -12.94
N ALA A 134 8.43 8.66 -13.55
CA ALA A 134 7.09 9.07 -13.93
C ALA A 134 5.99 8.69 -12.94
N MET A 135 6.12 7.55 -12.25
CA MET A 135 5.10 7.00 -11.36
C MET A 135 5.65 6.54 -9.99
N TYR A 136 4.78 6.43 -9.00
CA TYR A 136 5.06 5.90 -7.67
C TYR A 136 3.81 5.26 -7.05
N LEU A 137 3.84 3.96 -6.77
CA LEU A 137 2.82 3.30 -5.94
C LEU A 137 3.06 3.65 -4.47
N MET A 138 2.17 4.46 -3.87
CA MET A 138 2.33 4.97 -2.50
C MET A 138 1.00 5.25 -1.81
N GLY A 139 1.02 5.39 -0.49
CA GLY A 139 -0.10 5.91 0.30
C GLY A 139 -0.23 7.43 0.22
N ALA A 140 -1.40 7.96 0.55
CA ALA A 140 -1.70 9.39 0.44
C ALA A 140 -0.80 10.34 1.24
N PHE A 141 -0.05 9.82 2.23
CA PHE A 141 1.01 10.58 2.92
C PHE A 141 2.13 11.06 1.99
N ILE A 142 2.20 10.59 0.74
CA ILE A 142 3.08 11.18 -0.29
C ILE A 142 2.72 12.65 -0.57
N LEU A 143 1.44 13.02 -0.46
CA LEU A 143 0.96 14.38 -0.69
C LEU A 143 1.62 15.36 0.31
N ASP A 144 1.74 14.96 1.57
CA ASP A 144 2.42 15.75 2.61
C ASP A 144 3.92 15.96 2.36
N SER A 145 4.53 15.13 1.50
CA SER A 145 5.96 15.16 1.19
C SER A 145 6.26 15.69 -0.20
N TYR A 146 5.23 15.94 -1.03
CA TYR A 146 5.39 16.43 -2.38
C TYR A 146 5.52 17.96 -2.38
N PRO A 147 6.38 18.57 -3.22
CA PRO A 147 6.56 20.02 -3.21
C PRO A 147 5.32 20.79 -3.70
N ASP A 148 4.88 21.79 -2.93
CA ASP A 148 3.74 22.66 -3.26
C ASP A 148 3.81 23.25 -4.68
N ASP A 149 5.01 23.58 -5.16
CA ASP A 149 5.20 24.20 -6.49
C ASP A 149 5.06 23.20 -7.66
N LEU A 150 4.92 21.91 -7.36
CA LEU A 150 4.70 20.84 -8.34
C LEU A 150 3.35 20.12 -8.15
N GLU A 151 2.51 20.51 -7.17
CA GLU A 151 1.22 19.86 -6.91
C GLU A 151 0.31 19.80 -8.15
N ASP A 152 0.30 20.85 -8.98
CA ASP A 152 -0.48 20.90 -10.22
C ASP A 152 -0.03 19.84 -11.26
N ASP A 153 1.16 19.27 -11.09
CA ASP A 153 1.75 18.21 -11.92
C ASP A 153 1.92 16.90 -11.14
N LEU A 154 0.99 16.64 -10.23
CA LEU A 154 0.82 15.35 -9.55
C LEU A 154 -0.65 14.95 -9.60
N ASP A 155 -0.90 13.73 -10.06
CA ASP A 155 -2.21 13.11 -9.95
C ASP A 155 -2.03 11.63 -9.65
N PHE A 156 -3.10 10.89 -9.36
CA PHE A 156 -3.02 9.47 -9.08
C PHE A 156 -4.16 8.69 -9.71
N PHE A 157 -3.99 7.38 -9.85
CA PHE A 157 -5.06 6.47 -10.22
C PHE A 157 -4.96 5.17 -9.42
N ARG A 158 -6.06 4.43 -9.40
CA ARG A 158 -6.16 3.12 -8.77
C ARG A 158 -5.15 2.15 -9.42
N PHE A 159 -4.61 1.21 -8.66
CA PHE A 159 -3.81 0.13 -9.22
C PHE A 159 -4.58 -0.65 -10.32
N PRO A 160 -4.02 -0.80 -11.54
CA PRO A 160 -4.71 -1.33 -12.70
C PRO A 160 -5.36 -2.71 -12.49
N ILE A 161 -6.41 -2.99 -13.26
CA ILE A 161 -7.12 -4.27 -13.21
C ILE A 161 -6.28 -5.34 -13.89
N ILE A 162 -6.07 -6.47 -13.19
CA ILE A 162 -5.45 -7.67 -13.77
C ILE A 162 -6.55 -8.65 -14.22
N ASP A 163 -7.40 -9.08 -13.29
CA ASP A 163 -8.57 -9.93 -13.59
C ASP A 163 -9.86 -9.14 -13.31
N PRO A 164 -10.67 -8.81 -14.34
CA PRO A 164 -11.92 -8.06 -14.17
C PRO A 164 -13.03 -8.86 -13.47
N ASP A 165 -12.88 -10.19 -13.32
CA ASP A 165 -13.83 -11.02 -12.58
C ASP A 165 -13.55 -11.03 -11.07
N MET A 166 -12.42 -10.46 -10.62
CA MET A 166 -12.08 -10.34 -9.20
C MET A 166 -12.72 -9.11 -8.54
N PRO A 167 -13.22 -9.22 -7.29
CA PRO A 167 -13.62 -8.05 -6.51
C PRO A 167 -12.45 -7.08 -6.31
N ILE A 168 -12.75 -5.79 -6.29
CA ILE A 168 -11.75 -4.73 -6.11
C ILE A 168 -11.38 -4.60 -4.64
N GLY A 169 -10.16 -5.00 -4.30
CA GLY A 169 -9.51 -4.73 -3.03
C GLY A 169 -8.68 -3.45 -3.04
N GLU A 170 -8.69 -2.66 -1.97
CA GLU A 170 -7.84 -1.48 -1.80
C GLU A 170 -7.18 -1.45 -0.43
N ASP A 171 -5.91 -1.07 -0.38
CA ASP A 171 -5.26 -0.75 0.89
C ASP A 171 -5.79 0.58 1.42
N ALA A 172 -6.38 0.54 2.61
CA ALA A 172 -6.78 1.72 3.35
C ALA A 172 -6.38 1.62 4.83
N PRO A 173 -5.08 1.75 5.15
CA PRO A 173 -4.59 1.60 6.51
C PRO A 173 -5.23 2.64 7.44
N THR A 174 -5.71 2.16 8.59
CA THR A 174 -6.28 3.01 9.64
C THR A 174 -5.22 3.32 10.69
N ASP A 175 -4.98 4.61 10.91
CA ASP A 175 -4.11 5.11 11.96
C ASP A 175 -4.91 5.51 13.20
N GLY A 176 -4.21 5.55 14.33
CA GLY A 176 -4.83 5.82 15.60
C GLY A 176 -3.92 5.54 16.79
N TYR A 177 -4.53 5.46 17.96
CA TYR A 177 -3.81 5.48 19.23
C TYR A 177 -4.27 4.37 20.17
N PHE A 178 -3.35 3.89 20.99
CA PHE A 178 -3.61 2.94 22.07
C PHE A 178 -2.87 3.37 23.34
N ILE A 179 -3.33 2.89 24.49
CA ILE A 179 -2.67 3.12 25.78
C ILE A 179 -1.85 1.88 26.12
N PRO A 180 -0.50 1.97 26.24
CA PRO A 180 0.31 0.83 26.65
C PRO A 180 -0.09 0.34 28.04
N VAL A 181 -0.08 -0.98 28.25
CA VAL A 181 -0.42 -1.58 29.57
C VAL A 181 0.48 -1.09 30.70
N ALA A 182 1.72 -0.68 30.37
CA ALA A 182 2.72 -0.17 31.30
C ALA A 182 2.60 1.34 31.57
N ALA A 183 1.60 2.03 31.02
CA ALA A 183 1.45 3.46 31.19
C ALA A 183 1.20 3.83 32.67
N GLY A 184 1.99 4.77 33.20
CA GLY A 184 1.94 5.18 34.60
C GLY A 184 0.72 6.04 34.98
N ASN A 185 -0.06 6.50 34.00
CA ASN A 185 -1.28 7.31 34.19
C ASN A 185 -2.34 6.93 33.15
N ILE A 186 -3.08 5.85 33.42
CA ILE A 186 -4.14 5.35 32.52
C ILE A 186 -5.29 6.36 32.38
N GLU A 187 -5.70 7.01 33.47
CA GLU A 187 -6.81 7.99 33.46
C GLU A 187 -6.48 9.18 32.55
N GLY A 188 -5.31 9.79 32.72
CA GLY A 188 -4.88 10.89 31.84
C GLY A 188 -4.68 10.44 30.39
N GLY A 189 -4.26 9.19 30.16
CA GLY A 189 -4.20 8.60 28.82
C GLY A 189 -5.58 8.51 28.17
N LEU A 190 -6.60 8.06 28.92
CA LEU A 190 -7.98 7.98 28.44
C LEU A 190 -8.58 9.37 28.18
N ASP A 191 -8.29 10.35 29.03
CA ASP A 191 -8.71 11.74 28.80
C ASP A 191 -8.09 12.29 27.51
N TYR A 192 -6.81 12.02 27.27
CA TYR A 192 -6.12 12.44 26.06
C TYR A 192 -6.66 11.74 24.80
N LEU A 193 -6.90 10.42 24.85
CA LEU A 193 -7.55 9.72 23.74
C LEU A 193 -8.96 10.25 23.48
N THR A 194 -9.72 10.58 24.52
CA THR A 194 -11.06 11.20 24.36
C THR A 194 -10.98 12.55 23.67
N PHE A 195 -9.95 13.35 23.97
CA PHE A 195 -9.68 14.61 23.29
C PHE A 195 -9.31 14.38 21.81
N LEU A 196 -8.36 13.49 21.52
CA LEU A 196 -7.95 13.16 20.15
C LEU A 196 -9.11 12.65 19.30
N GLY A 197 -9.95 11.78 19.86
CA GLY A 197 -11.13 11.24 19.19
C GLY A 197 -12.34 12.18 19.19
N SER A 198 -12.21 13.43 19.64
CA SER A 198 -13.31 14.39 19.63
C SER A 198 -13.60 14.87 18.20
N LYS A 199 -14.85 15.25 17.91
CA LYS A 199 -15.21 15.79 16.59
C LYS A 199 -14.38 17.02 16.23
N GLU A 200 -14.11 17.89 17.21
CA GLU A 200 -13.33 19.12 17.01
C GLU A 200 -11.91 18.80 16.54
N VAL A 201 -11.21 17.89 17.22
CA VAL A 201 -9.85 17.51 16.84
C VAL A 201 -9.84 16.77 15.50
N GLN A 202 -10.78 15.86 15.27
CA GLN A 202 -10.86 15.14 13.99
C GLN A 202 -11.22 16.06 12.81
N GLN A 203 -11.95 17.17 13.04
CA GLN A 203 -12.17 18.18 12.02
C GLN A 203 -10.88 18.95 11.70
N ILE A 204 -10.09 19.33 12.72
CA ILE A 204 -8.80 20.00 12.52
C ILE A 204 -7.84 19.10 11.73
N GLU A 205 -7.74 17.82 12.08
CA GLU A 205 -6.87 16.87 11.36
C GLU A 205 -7.27 16.74 9.89
N PHE A 206 -8.56 16.69 9.59
CA PHE A 206 -9.04 16.64 8.20
C PHE A 206 -8.74 17.94 7.45
N ASP A 207 -9.04 19.10 8.06
CA ASP A 207 -8.87 20.41 7.43
C ASP A 207 -7.39 20.75 7.14
N GLU A 208 -6.44 20.24 7.95
CA GLU A 208 -5.01 20.56 7.84
C GLU A 208 -4.20 19.48 7.10
N ASN A 209 -4.55 18.19 7.24
CA ASN A 209 -3.73 17.07 6.73
C ASN A 209 -4.43 16.22 5.65
N GLY A 210 -5.69 16.49 5.30
CA GLY A 210 -6.44 15.75 4.26
C GLY A 210 -6.76 14.27 4.57
N ASN A 211 -6.19 13.71 5.64
CA ASN A 211 -6.43 12.34 6.09
C ASN A 211 -7.91 12.11 6.44
N LEU A 212 -8.47 10.98 6.00
CA LEU A 212 -9.90 10.74 6.13
C LEU A 212 -10.29 10.40 7.55
N PRO A 213 -11.26 11.12 8.15
CA PRO A 213 -11.66 10.89 9.53
C PRO A 213 -12.44 9.59 9.65
N THR A 214 -12.08 8.78 10.64
CA THR A 214 -12.84 7.57 11.02
C THR A 214 -14.18 7.91 11.68
N ARG A 215 -14.36 9.15 12.13
CA ARG A 215 -15.62 9.69 12.63
C ARG A 215 -16.55 10.09 11.48
N THR A 216 -17.73 9.49 11.44
CA THR A 216 -18.75 9.77 10.41
C THR A 216 -19.47 11.11 10.57
N ASP A 217 -19.22 11.86 11.64
CA ASP A 217 -19.85 13.16 11.92
C ASP A 217 -18.91 14.35 11.69
N VAL A 218 -17.70 14.12 11.17
CA VAL A 218 -16.79 15.15 10.66
C VAL A 218 -17.28 15.62 9.29
N ASP A 219 -17.21 16.93 9.04
CA ASP A 219 -17.63 17.51 7.76
C ASP A 219 -16.49 17.41 6.75
N ILE A 220 -16.65 16.50 5.78
CA ILE A 220 -15.67 16.28 4.70
C ILE A 220 -16.03 17.03 3.42
N SER A 221 -17.06 17.89 3.42
CA SER A 221 -17.51 18.58 2.21
C SER A 221 -16.54 19.65 1.70
N GLY A 222 -15.53 20.01 2.52
CA GLY A 222 -14.43 20.89 2.16
C GLY A 222 -13.22 20.17 1.56
N ALA A 223 -13.28 18.86 1.30
CA ALA A 223 -12.21 18.10 0.66
C ALA A 223 -11.73 18.79 -0.63
N ASP A 224 -10.42 18.85 -0.82
CA ASP A 224 -9.85 19.21 -2.13
C ASP A 224 -10.09 18.10 -3.17
N GLU A 225 -9.72 18.37 -4.42
CA GLU A 225 -9.97 17.45 -5.53
C GLU A 225 -9.24 16.12 -5.36
N ALA A 226 -8.00 16.13 -4.86
CA ALA A 226 -7.20 14.94 -4.61
C ALA A 226 -7.81 14.07 -3.50
N THR A 227 -8.22 14.68 -2.39
CA THR A 227 -8.88 14.01 -1.27
C THR A 227 -10.23 13.44 -1.69
N GLN A 228 -11.03 14.18 -2.46
CA GLN A 228 -12.30 13.68 -2.98
C GLN A 228 -12.08 12.47 -3.91
N LYS A 229 -11.06 12.53 -4.77
CA LYS A 229 -10.69 11.40 -5.63
C LYS A 229 -10.26 10.17 -4.82
N GLY A 230 -9.55 10.37 -3.70
CA GLY A 230 -9.14 9.31 -2.78
C GLY A 230 -10.33 8.68 -2.06
N ILE A 231 -11.28 9.51 -1.62
CA ILE A 231 -12.56 9.07 -1.06
C ILE A 231 -13.31 8.19 -2.07
N ASP A 232 -13.43 8.64 -3.31
CA ASP A 232 -14.14 7.92 -4.36
C ASP A 232 -13.45 6.59 -4.69
N LEU A 233 -12.11 6.56 -4.71
CA LEU A 233 -11.32 5.33 -4.90
C LEU A 233 -11.63 4.29 -3.84
N ILE A 234 -11.66 4.68 -2.56
CA ILE A 234 -11.99 3.77 -1.45
C ILE A 234 -13.47 3.36 -1.49
N GLN A 235 -14.39 4.30 -1.71
CA GLN A 235 -15.83 4.03 -1.68
C GLN A 235 -16.31 3.12 -2.83
N THR A 236 -15.54 3.05 -3.91
CA THR A 236 -15.81 2.18 -5.06
C THR A 236 -15.08 0.84 -4.98
N ALA A 237 -14.34 0.56 -3.90
CA ALA A 237 -13.78 -0.76 -3.64
C ALA A 237 -14.84 -1.71 -3.08
N ASP A 238 -14.74 -3.00 -3.43
CA ASP A 238 -15.58 -4.06 -2.84
C ASP A 238 -15.14 -4.42 -1.42
N MET A 239 -13.85 -4.25 -1.11
CA MET A 239 -13.26 -4.52 0.19
C MET A 239 -12.03 -3.65 0.42
N VAL A 240 -11.87 -3.15 1.65
CA VAL A 240 -10.64 -2.50 2.10
C VAL A 240 -9.86 -3.42 3.03
N VAL A 241 -8.54 -3.39 2.91
CA VAL A 241 -7.59 -4.12 3.76
C VAL A 241 -6.64 -3.11 4.44
N GLN A 242 -5.80 -3.55 5.37
CA GLN A 242 -5.02 -2.67 6.24
C GLN A 242 -3.53 -2.58 5.88
N PHE A 243 -3.11 -3.18 4.76
CA PHE A 243 -1.72 -3.38 4.34
C PHE A 243 -1.07 -4.63 4.93
N TYR A 244 -0.18 -5.26 4.17
CA TYR A 244 0.50 -6.52 4.45
C TYR A 244 0.94 -6.70 5.90
N ASP A 245 1.69 -5.73 6.43
CA ASP A 245 2.30 -5.81 7.75
C ASP A 245 1.33 -5.49 8.91
N ARG A 246 0.13 -4.99 8.59
CA ARG A 246 -0.96 -4.74 9.54
C ARG A 246 -2.04 -5.83 9.51
N ASP A 247 -2.24 -6.48 8.37
CA ASP A 247 -3.15 -7.62 8.23
C ASP A 247 -2.53 -8.94 8.68
N SER A 248 -1.20 -9.05 8.64
CA SER A 248 -0.46 -10.23 9.09
C SER A 248 0.05 -10.12 10.53
N THR A 249 0.51 -11.24 11.08
CA THR A 249 1.26 -11.20 12.35
C THR A 249 2.61 -10.52 12.13
N PRO A 250 3.19 -9.81 13.13
CA PRO A 250 4.49 -9.14 12.95
C PRO A 250 5.61 -10.08 12.50
N GLU A 251 5.60 -11.34 12.96
CA GLU A 251 6.61 -12.33 12.60
C GLU A 251 6.45 -12.82 11.16
N MET A 252 5.21 -13.10 10.72
CA MET A 252 4.94 -13.48 9.33
C MET A 252 5.19 -12.30 8.37
N ALA A 253 4.83 -11.08 8.78
CA ALA A 253 5.08 -9.87 8.01
C ALA A 253 6.58 -9.65 7.79
N ASP A 254 7.40 -9.82 8.83
CA ASP A 254 8.85 -9.68 8.73
C ASP A 254 9.45 -10.73 7.78
N ALA A 255 9.04 -12.00 7.91
CA ALA A 255 9.49 -13.07 7.03
C ALA A 255 9.09 -12.81 5.57
N GLY A 256 7.84 -12.45 5.33
CA GLY A 256 7.30 -12.14 4.01
C GLY A 256 7.99 -10.96 3.33
N MET A 257 8.17 -9.85 4.04
CA MET A 257 8.88 -8.69 3.51
C MET A 257 10.37 -8.96 3.26
N ASN A 258 11.02 -9.82 4.05
CA ASN A 258 12.38 -10.29 3.73
C ASN A 258 12.39 -11.10 2.43
N ALA A 259 11.48 -12.06 2.28
CA ALA A 259 11.37 -12.87 1.07
C ALA A 259 11.07 -12.01 -0.18
N MET A 260 10.25 -10.97 -0.07
CA MET A 260 10.01 -10.03 -1.17
C MET A 260 11.29 -9.30 -1.61
N MET A 261 12.17 -8.94 -0.67
CA MET A 261 13.46 -8.34 -1.03
C MET A 261 14.41 -9.35 -1.67
N GLU A 262 14.47 -10.57 -1.15
CA GLU A 262 15.29 -11.63 -1.73
C GLU A 262 14.81 -11.99 -3.15
N PHE A 263 13.49 -12.00 -3.37
CA PHE A 263 12.87 -12.14 -4.69
C PHE A 263 13.21 -10.96 -5.61
N TRP A 264 13.20 -9.72 -5.09
CA TRP A 264 13.56 -8.54 -5.87
C TRP A 264 15.01 -8.63 -6.38
N ASP A 265 15.92 -9.12 -5.54
CA ASP A 265 17.33 -9.30 -5.90
C ASP A 265 17.57 -10.49 -6.86
N ASP A 266 16.84 -11.60 -6.66
CA ASP A 266 16.91 -12.80 -7.50
C ASP A 266 15.52 -13.44 -7.65
N PRO A 267 14.78 -13.16 -8.74
CA PRO A 267 13.46 -13.78 -8.93
C PRO A 267 13.50 -15.31 -9.06
N SER A 268 14.64 -15.90 -9.38
CA SER A 268 14.75 -17.34 -9.65
C SER A 268 14.61 -18.22 -8.41
N ILE A 269 14.73 -17.66 -7.21
CA ILE A 269 14.66 -18.40 -5.93
C ILE A 269 13.25 -18.43 -5.33
N ILE A 270 12.24 -17.89 -6.02
CA ILE A 270 10.90 -17.72 -5.43
C ILE A 270 10.28 -19.04 -4.94
N ASP A 271 10.48 -20.15 -5.66
CA ASP A 271 9.91 -21.44 -5.23
C ASP A 271 10.49 -21.90 -3.88
N ASP A 272 11.77 -21.63 -3.62
CA ASP A 272 12.41 -21.95 -2.35
C ASP A 272 11.90 -21.01 -1.24
N LEU A 273 11.78 -19.71 -1.51
CA LEU A 273 11.23 -18.73 -0.57
C LEU A 273 9.79 -19.06 -0.15
N LEU A 274 8.94 -19.49 -1.10
CA LEU A 274 7.56 -19.88 -0.78
C LEU A 274 7.49 -21.11 0.13
N VAL A 275 8.43 -22.05 0.00
CA VAL A 275 8.54 -23.21 0.90
C VAL A 275 8.95 -22.77 2.31
N GLU A 276 9.86 -21.81 2.42
CA GLU A 276 10.29 -21.26 3.71
C GLU A 276 9.16 -20.48 4.40
N LEU A 277 8.46 -19.61 3.66
CA LEU A 277 7.30 -18.87 4.16
C LEU A 277 6.17 -19.81 4.61
N GLU A 278 5.94 -20.92 3.89
CA GLU A 278 4.94 -21.90 4.30
C GLU A 278 5.33 -22.63 5.59
N ALA A 279 6.63 -22.92 5.79
CA ALA A 279 7.10 -23.50 7.05
C ALA A 279 6.87 -22.54 8.23
N ASP A 280 7.12 -21.25 8.04
CA ASP A 280 6.83 -20.22 9.04
C ASP A 280 5.33 -20.08 9.30
N ARG A 281 4.50 -20.04 8.25
CA ARG A 281 3.04 -19.98 8.37
C ARG A 281 2.49 -21.16 9.18
N VAL A 282 2.92 -22.38 8.88
CA VAL A 282 2.47 -23.59 9.60
C VAL A 282 2.84 -23.49 11.09
N ARG A 283 4.10 -23.13 11.38
CA ARG A 283 4.58 -22.97 12.76
C ARG A 283 3.79 -21.91 13.52
N LEU A 284 3.52 -20.77 12.89
CA LEU A 284 2.75 -19.67 13.49
C LEU A 284 1.28 -20.04 13.70
N ALA A 285 0.66 -20.71 12.72
CA ALA A 285 -0.71 -21.19 12.85
C ALA A 285 -0.87 -22.23 13.97
N GLU A 286 0.10 -23.15 14.13
CA GLU A 286 0.14 -24.10 15.24
C GLU A 286 0.31 -23.40 16.60
N ALA A 287 1.13 -22.35 16.67
CA ALA A 287 1.30 -21.56 17.89
C ALA A 287 0.01 -20.82 18.27
N GLN A 288 -0.65 -20.17 17.31
CA GLN A 288 -1.91 -19.45 17.52
C GLN A 288 -3.02 -20.41 18.00
N ALA A 289 -3.14 -21.60 17.38
CA ALA A 289 -4.11 -22.60 17.77
C ALA A 289 -3.86 -23.21 19.17
N ALA A 290 -2.65 -23.08 19.71
CA ALA A 290 -2.32 -23.55 21.06
C ALA A 290 -2.62 -22.50 22.15
N GLU A 291 -2.80 -21.24 21.79
CA GLU A 291 -3.14 -20.14 22.71
C GLU A 291 -4.67 -19.97 22.89
N ASP A 292 -5.47 -20.41 21.92
CA ASP A 292 -6.95 -20.41 21.92
C ASP A 292 -7.57 -21.58 22.72
#